data_AF-A0A143H987-F1
#
_entry.id   AF-A0A143H987-F1
#
_cell.length_a   1.000
_cell.length_b   1.000
_cell.length_c   1.000
_cell.angle_alpha   90.00
_cell.angle_beta   90.00
_cell.angle_gamma   90.00
#
_symmetry.space_group_name_H-M   'P 1'
#
loop_
_entity.id
_entity.type
_entity.pdbx_description
1 polymer ?
#
loop_
_entity_poly.entity_id
_entity_poly.type
_entity_poly.pdbx_seq_one_letter_code
_entity_poly.pdbx_strand_id
1 'polypeptide(L)'
;MTYSYERFLKGMALRTTEQVTLDSIGYETISLFKSEMDERFFTEDEFNALPKICMVTAINYWTKERNEYLMMDVYDESNQNHVKTIWLKNGEMQLEND
;
A
#
# COMPACT_ATOMS: atom_id res chain seq x y z
N MET A 1 8.33 -7.43 13.05
CA MET A 1 8.16 -7.12 11.62
C MET A 1 6.68 -7.32 11.33
N THR A 2 5.97 -6.25 10.97
CA THR A 2 4.52 -6.33 10.66
C THR A 2 4.38 -6.61 9.17
N TYR A 3 3.66 -7.68 8.81
CA TYR A 3 3.43 -8.02 7.42
C TYR A 3 2.45 -7.03 6.76
N SER A 4 2.52 -6.86 5.44
CA SER A 4 1.63 -5.95 4.72
C SER A 4 0.15 -6.26 4.94
N TYR A 5 -0.26 -7.53 4.97
CA TYR A 5 -1.65 -7.88 5.25
C TYR A 5 -2.08 -7.46 6.68
N GLU A 6 -1.20 -7.50 7.66
CA GLU A 6 -1.53 -7.06 9.03
C GLU A 6 -1.74 -5.55 9.10
N ARG A 7 -0.90 -4.77 8.40
CA ARG A 7 -1.10 -3.33 8.22
C ARG A 7 -2.40 -3.04 7.49
N PHE A 8 -2.71 -3.80 6.44
CA PHE A 8 -3.95 -3.66 5.69
C PHE A 8 -5.17 -3.89 6.58
N LEU A 9 -5.24 -5.02 7.29
CA LEU A 9 -6.39 -5.35 8.15
C LEU A 9 -6.58 -4.33 9.28
N LYS A 10 -5.49 -3.85 9.89
CA LYS A 10 -5.54 -2.75 10.88
C LYS A 10 -6.02 -1.45 10.25
N GLY A 11 -5.50 -1.09 9.07
CA GLY A 11 -5.90 0.12 8.36
C GLY A 11 -7.35 0.10 7.91
N MET A 12 -7.87 -1.07 7.53
CA MET A 12 -9.27 -1.28 7.16
C MET A 12 -10.20 -1.15 8.37
N ALA A 13 -9.82 -1.68 9.54
CA ALA A 13 -10.61 -1.54 10.77
C ALA A 13 -10.82 -0.07 11.19
N LEU A 14 -9.96 0.85 10.74
CA LEU A 14 -10.10 2.29 10.96
C LEU A 14 -10.89 3.01 9.85
N ARG A 15 -11.09 2.38 8.69
CA ARG A 15 -11.69 2.97 7.48
C ARG A 15 -13.09 2.47 7.17
N THR A 16 -13.46 1.31 7.71
CA THR A 16 -14.77 0.69 7.49
C THR A 16 -15.25 -0.05 8.73
N THR A 17 -16.57 -0.22 8.84
CA THR A 17 -17.20 -1.08 9.85
C THR A 17 -17.33 -2.53 9.38
N GLU A 18 -16.98 -2.82 8.13
CA GLU A 18 -16.98 -4.18 7.60
C GLU A 18 -15.86 -5.03 8.22
N GLN A 19 -16.17 -6.29 8.52
CA GLN A 19 -15.19 -7.26 8.99
C GLN A 19 -14.37 -7.79 7.81
N VAL A 20 -13.20 -7.20 7.59
CA VAL A 20 -12.24 -7.64 6.57
C VAL A 20 -11.35 -8.74 7.15
N THR A 21 -11.20 -9.85 6.42
CA THR A 21 -10.34 -10.98 6.78
C THR A 21 -9.32 -11.28 5.69
N LEU A 22 -8.29 -12.06 6.02
CA LEU A 22 -7.25 -12.45 5.04
C LEU A 22 -7.83 -13.17 3.81
N ASP A 23 -8.90 -13.95 3.99
CA ASP A 23 -9.52 -14.68 2.87
C ASP A 23 -10.35 -13.77 1.93
N SER A 24 -10.60 -12.52 2.36
CA SER A 24 -11.43 -11.56 1.62
C SER A 24 -10.63 -10.53 0.82
N ILE A 25 -9.30 -10.56 0.88
CA ILE A 25 -8.43 -9.56 0.24
C ILE A 25 -7.68 -10.17 -0.94
N GLY A 26 -7.53 -9.38 -2.01
CA GLY A 26 -6.57 -9.69 -3.06
C GLY A 26 -5.21 -9.12 -2.69
N TYR A 27 -4.13 -9.81 -3.04
CA TYR A 27 -2.79 -9.29 -2.87
C TYR A 27 -1.85 -9.76 -3.99
N GLU A 28 -0.91 -8.89 -4.32
CA GLU A 28 0.19 -9.17 -5.23
C GLU A 28 1.46 -8.46 -4.76
N THR A 29 2.60 -9.03 -5.09
CA THR A 29 3.91 -8.42 -4.85
C THR A 29 4.67 -8.37 -6.16
N ILE A 30 5.17 -7.18 -6.51
CA ILE A 30 5.90 -6.91 -7.75
C ILE A 30 7.17 -6.12 -7.46
N SER A 31 8.26 -6.41 -8.18
CA SER A 31 9.47 -5.60 -8.18
C SER A 31 9.40 -4.59 -9.32
N LEU A 32 9.62 -3.31 -9.01
CA LEU A 32 9.58 -2.19 -9.95
C LEU A 32 10.87 -1.39 -9.87
N PHE A 33 11.40 -0.97 -11.02
CA PHE A 33 12.45 0.04 -11.03
C PHE A 33 11.90 1.37 -10.52
N LYS A 34 12.76 2.20 -9.91
CA LYS A 34 12.38 3.56 -9.49
C LYS A 34 11.67 4.36 -10.58
N SER A 35 12.09 4.20 -11.85
CA SER A 35 11.48 4.88 -13.01
C SER A 35 10.07 4.40 -13.36
N GLU A 36 9.63 3.25 -12.85
CA GLU A 36 8.29 2.69 -13.04
C GLU A 36 7.36 3.05 -11.87
N MET A 37 7.90 3.60 -10.78
CA MET A 37 7.12 4.09 -9.66
C MET A 37 6.40 5.37 -10.03
N ASP A 38 5.14 5.50 -9.61
CA ASP A 38 4.37 6.72 -9.84
C ASP A 38 4.78 7.81 -8.84
N GLU A 39 5.51 8.81 -9.33
CA GLU A 39 6.01 9.97 -8.58
C GLU A 39 4.92 10.69 -7.78
N ARG A 40 3.65 10.65 -8.22
CA ARG A 40 2.54 11.33 -7.56
C ARG A 40 2.23 10.79 -6.16
N PHE A 41 2.74 9.60 -5.82
CA PHE A 41 2.58 9.02 -4.48
C PHE A 41 3.66 9.43 -3.47
N PHE A 42 4.62 10.26 -3.90
CA PHE A 42 5.79 10.62 -3.11
C PHE A 42 5.98 12.12 -3.10
N THR A 43 6.57 12.64 -2.03
CA THR A 43 7.23 13.95 -2.09
C THR A 43 8.49 13.84 -2.94
N GLU A 44 9.03 14.98 -3.39
CA GLU A 44 10.28 15.00 -4.15
C GLU A 44 11.44 14.34 -3.37
N ASP A 45 11.56 14.62 -2.07
CA ASP A 45 12.60 14.04 -1.22
C ASP A 45 12.43 12.53 -1.05
N GLU A 46 11.19 12.06 -0.82
CA GLU A 46 10.88 10.63 -0.73
C GLU A 46 11.20 9.90 -2.04
N PHE A 47 10.77 10.47 -3.17
CA PHE A 47 11.01 9.89 -4.48
C PHE A 47 12.51 9.84 -4.78
N ASN A 48 13.24 10.90 -4.47
CA ASN A 48 14.68 10.96 -4.65
C ASN A 48 15.41 9.91 -3.80
N ALA A 49 14.92 9.64 -2.59
CA ALA A 49 15.46 8.64 -1.68
C ALA A 49 15.08 7.19 -2.03
N LEU A 50 14.15 6.94 -2.98
CA LEU A 50 13.77 5.58 -3.37
C LEU A 50 14.99 4.76 -3.84
N PRO A 51 15.05 3.48 -3.47
CA PRO A 51 16.06 2.55 -3.97
C PRO A 51 15.89 2.34 -5.47
N LYS A 52 16.92 1.80 -6.13
CA LYS A 52 16.89 1.54 -7.57
C LYS A 52 15.76 0.59 -7.98
N ILE A 53 15.50 -0.42 -7.13
CA ILE A 53 14.42 -1.38 -7.29
C ILE A 53 13.61 -1.38 -6.00
N CYS A 54 12.31 -1.18 -6.14
CA CYS A 54 11.33 -1.21 -5.07
C CYS A 54 10.53 -2.51 -5.18
N MET A 55 10.34 -3.21 -4.07
CA MET A 55 9.35 -4.27 -3.98
C MET A 55 8.04 -3.66 -3.47
N VAL A 56 6.98 -3.76 -4.26
CA VAL A 56 5.66 -3.22 -3.94
C VAL A 56 4.71 -4.36 -3.66
N THR A 57 4.14 -4.37 -2.45
CA THR A 57 3.03 -5.28 -2.10
C THR A 57 1.73 -4.51 -2.13
N ALA A 58 0.90 -4.80 -3.14
CA ALA A 58 -0.42 -4.23 -3.32
C ALA A 58 -1.47 -5.16 -2.70
N ILE A 59 -2.38 -4.61 -1.91
CA ILE A 59 -3.47 -5.34 -1.26
C ILE A 59 -4.76 -4.57 -1.47
N ASN A 60 -5.78 -5.22 -2.04
CA ASN A 60 -7.06 -4.58 -2.33
C ASN A 60 -8.26 -5.29 -1.68
N TYR A 61 -9.32 -4.51 -1.46
CA TYR A 61 -10.60 -4.96 -0.94
C TYR A 61 -11.74 -4.15 -1.55
N TRP A 62 -12.81 -4.82 -1.94
CA TRP A 62 -14.06 -4.20 -2.40
C TRP A 62 -15.10 -4.33 -1.30
N THR A 63 -15.63 -3.19 -0.83
CA THR A 63 -16.73 -3.21 0.13
C THR A 63 -18.03 -3.68 -0.52
N LYS A 64 -19.02 -4.00 0.30
CA LYS A 64 -20.38 -4.34 -0.18
C LYS A 64 -21.04 -3.17 -0.92
N GLU A 65 -20.68 -1.94 -0.53
CA GLU A 65 -21.10 -0.70 -1.18
C GLU A 65 -20.32 -0.39 -2.48
N ARG A 66 -19.45 -1.30 -2.93
CA ARG A 66 -18.57 -1.16 -4.11
C ARG A 66 -17.57 -0.01 -4.02
N ASN A 67 -17.14 0.32 -2.80
CA ASN A 67 -15.95 1.15 -2.63
C ASN A 67 -14.70 0.25 -2.70
N GLU A 68 -13.73 0.65 -3.49
CA GLU A 68 -12.43 -0.01 -3.57
C GLU A 68 -11.47 0.63 -2.55
N TYR A 69 -10.79 -0.20 -1.78
CA TYR A 69 -9.63 0.17 -0.99
C TYR A 69 -8.42 -0.57 -1.54
N LEU A 70 -7.33 0.17 -1.76
CA LEU A 70 -6.04 -0.37 -2.16
C LEU A 70 -4.97 0.19 -1.22
N MET A 71 -4.14 -0.69 -0.67
CA MET A 71 -2.93 -0.32 0.04
C MET A 71 -1.73 -0.84 -0.74
N MET A 72 -0.70 -0.02 -0.86
CA MET A 72 0.59 -0.42 -1.41
C MET A 72 1.67 -0.17 -0.38
N ASP A 73 2.30 -1.24 0.11
CA ASP A 73 3.54 -1.11 0.85
C ASP A 73 4.71 -1.16 -0.12
N VAL A 74 5.60 -0.17 -0.02
CA VAL A 74 6.84 -0.07 -0.79
C VAL A 74 8.00 -0.46 0.12
N TYR A 75 8.85 -1.34 -0.37
CA TYR A 75 10.05 -1.80 0.32
C TYR A 75 11.27 -1.61 -0.56
N ASP A 76 12.43 -1.45 0.06
CA ASP A 76 13.71 -1.62 -0.61
C ASP A 76 13.96 -3.11 -0.84
N GLU A 77 14.06 -3.51 -2.11
CA GLU A 77 14.25 -4.91 -2.49
C GLU A 77 15.55 -5.50 -1.89
N SER A 78 16.59 -4.67 -1.74
CA SER A 78 17.93 -5.11 -1.34
C SER A 78 18.03 -5.53 0.12
N ASN A 79 17.26 -4.89 1.01
CA ASN A 79 17.35 -5.05 2.46
C ASN A 79 15.99 -5.30 3.13
N GLN A 80 14.90 -5.31 2.35
CA GLN A 80 13.54 -5.54 2.80
C GLN A 80 13.02 -4.50 3.82
N ASN A 81 13.67 -3.32 3.90
CA ASN A 81 13.19 -2.24 4.73
C ASN A 81 11.94 -1.62 4.12
N HIS A 82 10.93 -1.38 4.96
CA HIS A 82 9.74 -0.64 4.58
C HIS A 82 10.10 0.82 4.32
N VAL A 83 9.65 1.34 3.18
CA VAL A 83 9.90 2.70 2.72
C VAL A 83 8.66 3.56 2.91
N LYS A 84 7.50 3.08 2.46
CA LYS A 84 6.25 3.85 2.52
C LYS A 84 5.02 2.97 2.45
N THR A 85 3.94 3.39 3.09
CA THR A 85 2.59 2.86 2.89
C THR A 85 1.78 3.88 2.10
N ILE A 86 1.13 3.47 1.02
CA ILE A 86 0.22 4.31 0.23
C ILE A 86 -1.17 3.72 0.36
N TRP A 87 -2.16 4.57 0.67
CA TRP A 87 -3.57 4.19 0.72
C TRP A 87 -4.35 4.91 -0.37
N LEU A 88 -5.16 4.17 -1.11
CA LEU A 88 -6.13 4.69 -2.07
C LEU A 88 -7.53 4.22 -1.70
N LYS A 89 -8.52 5.10 -1.92
CA LYS A 89 -9.94 4.76 -1.91
C LYS A 89 -10.53 5.20 -3.23
N ASN A 90 -11.11 4.28 -4.00
CA ASN A 90 -11.64 4.54 -5.35
C ASN A 90 -10.62 5.27 -6.26
N GLY A 91 -9.33 4.90 -6.14
CA GLY A 91 -8.23 5.53 -6.89
C GLY A 91 -7.71 6.86 -6.33
N GLU A 92 -8.33 7.41 -5.28
CA GLU A 92 -7.91 8.68 -4.66
C GLU A 92 -7.06 8.43 -3.43
N MET A 93 -5.92 9.13 -3.33
CA MET A 93 -5.01 9.02 -2.19
C MET A 93 -5.70 9.42 -0.89
N GLN A 94 -5.57 8.55 0.11
CA GLN A 94 -6.01 8.80 1.47
C GLN A 94 -4.79 9.25 2.26
N LEU A 95 -4.85 10.45 2.84
CA LEU A 95 -3.84 10.89 3.80
C LEU A 95 -3.88 9.97 5.02
N GLU A 96 -2.72 9.70 5.63
CA GLU A 96 -2.72 9.06 6.93
C GLU A 96 -3.43 10.00 7.92
N ASN A 97 -4.45 9.47 8.59
CA ASN A 97 -5.01 10.17 9.74
C ASN A 97 -3.98 9.97 10.87
N ASP A 98 -3.22 11.03 11.18
CA ASP A 98 -2.34 11.11 12.36
C ASP A 98 -3.10 10.77 13.66
#